data_AF-A0A4V2H9W6-F1
#
_entry.id   AF-A0A4V2H9W6-F1
#
_cell.length_a   1.000
_cell.length_b   1.000
_cell.length_c   1.000
_cell.angle_alpha   90.00
_cell.angle_beta   90.00
_cell.angle_gamma   90.00
#
_symmetry.space_group_name_H-M   'P 1'
#
loop_
_entity.id
_entity.type
_entity.pdbx_description
1 polymer ?
#
loop_
_entity_poly.entity_id
_entity_poly.type
_entity_poly.pdbx_seq_one_letter_code
_entity_poly.pdbx_strand_id
1 'polypeptide(L)'
;MGLSRIRNYFFNITAIVLVLCVFIPLINGQCSSHHFRCRTNKCIPIAWQCDDENDCGDGSDELNCEARTCSDTEFVCNNGKCIPNRWQCDNEK
;
A
#
# COMPACT_ATOMS: atom_id res chain seq x y z
N MET A 1 -55.59 8.75 -5.42
CA MET A 1 -54.87 8.10 -4.29
C MET A 1 -54.01 6.99 -4.87
N GLY A 2 -52.67 6.99 -4.67
CA GLY A 2 -51.84 5.80 -4.94
C GLY A 2 -50.44 5.98 -5.55
N LEU A 3 -50.06 7.15 -6.10
CA LEU A 3 -48.73 7.36 -6.69
C LEU A 3 -47.60 7.59 -5.66
N SER A 4 -47.91 7.54 -4.35
CA SER A 4 -46.96 7.81 -3.27
C SER A 4 -46.07 6.62 -2.87
N ARG A 5 -46.24 5.43 -3.47
CA ARG A 5 -45.51 4.20 -3.04
C ARG A 5 -44.30 3.82 -3.92
N ILE A 6 -44.20 4.34 -5.13
CA ILE A 6 -43.07 4.08 -6.06
C ILE A 6 -41.94 5.11 -5.86
N ARG A 7 -42.29 6.33 -5.45
CA ARG A 7 -41.31 7.37 -5.09
C ARG A 7 -40.52 7.02 -3.83
N ASN A 8 -41.07 6.24 -2.91
CA ASN A 8 -40.29 5.69 -1.80
C ASN A 8 -39.36 4.55 -2.22
N TYR A 9 -39.71 3.75 -3.23
CA TYR A 9 -38.86 2.67 -3.73
C TYR A 9 -37.66 3.23 -4.53
N PHE A 10 -37.88 4.24 -5.37
CA PHE A 10 -36.81 4.89 -6.14
C PHE A 10 -35.87 5.73 -5.26
N PHE A 11 -36.39 6.44 -4.26
CA PHE A 11 -35.58 7.20 -3.30
C PHE A 11 -34.81 6.30 -2.31
N ASN A 12 -35.26 5.06 -2.07
CA ASN A 12 -34.49 4.08 -1.31
C ASN A 12 -33.42 3.39 -2.18
N ILE A 13 -33.70 3.09 -3.45
CA ILE A 13 -32.70 2.48 -4.35
C ILE A 13 -31.58 3.47 -4.70
N THR A 14 -31.89 4.74 -4.99
CA THR A 14 -30.84 5.76 -5.22
C THR A 14 -30.06 6.07 -3.95
N ALA A 15 -30.70 6.07 -2.77
CA ALA A 15 -30.00 6.21 -1.49
C ALA A 15 -29.10 5.00 -1.18
N ILE A 16 -29.50 3.77 -1.49
CA ILE A 16 -28.67 2.57 -1.30
C ILE A 16 -27.48 2.54 -2.27
N VAL A 17 -27.67 2.94 -3.54
CA VAL A 17 -26.58 3.03 -4.53
C VAL A 17 -25.58 4.15 -4.19
N LEU A 18 -26.06 5.28 -3.66
CA LEU A 18 -25.21 6.36 -3.17
C LEU A 18 -24.48 5.96 -1.87
N VAL A 19 -25.10 5.18 -0.98
CA VAL A 19 -24.42 4.70 0.24
C VAL A 19 -23.38 3.62 -0.09
N LEU A 20 -23.61 2.75 -1.08
CA LEU A 20 -22.62 1.76 -1.52
C LEU A 20 -21.41 2.39 -2.27
N CYS A 21 -21.60 3.48 -3.00
CA CYS A 21 -20.50 4.14 -3.72
C CYS A 21 -19.85 5.32 -2.95
N VAL A 22 -20.50 5.86 -1.91
CA VAL A 22 -19.99 6.99 -1.11
C VAL A 22 -19.54 6.58 0.30
N PHE A 23 -19.99 5.44 0.84
CA PHE A 23 -19.46 4.84 2.09
C PHE A 23 -18.53 3.63 1.87
N ILE A 24 -18.27 3.22 0.63
CA ILE A 24 -17.14 2.32 0.32
C ILE A 24 -16.02 3.12 -0.37
N PRO A 25 -15.25 3.98 0.33
CA PRO A 25 -13.92 4.34 -0.13
C PRO A 25 -12.85 3.41 0.47
N LEU A 26 -13.17 2.17 0.87
CA LEU A 26 -12.25 1.35 1.67
C LEU A 26 -12.02 -0.08 1.14
N ILE A 27 -12.18 -0.28 -0.16
CA ILE A 27 -11.47 -1.37 -0.85
C ILE A 27 -10.35 -0.80 -1.71
N ASN A 28 -9.69 0.24 -1.22
CA ASN A 28 -8.39 0.58 -1.77
C ASN A 28 -7.39 -0.39 -1.14
N GLY A 29 -6.96 -1.39 -1.91
CA GLY A 29 -5.75 -2.17 -1.64
C GLY A 29 -4.49 -1.28 -1.71
N GLN A 30 -4.52 -0.19 -0.95
CA GLN A 30 -3.47 0.78 -0.80
C GLN A 30 -2.77 0.45 0.51
N CYS A 31 -1.59 -0.14 0.39
CA CYS A 31 -0.67 -0.19 1.50
C CYS A 31 -0.43 1.24 2.02
N SER A 32 -0.09 1.38 3.30
CA SER A 32 0.27 2.68 3.88
C SER A 32 1.40 3.34 3.07
N SER A 33 1.55 4.67 3.15
CA SER A 33 2.57 5.43 2.43
C SER A 33 4.00 4.93 2.64
N HIS A 34 4.25 4.21 3.74
CA HIS A 34 5.54 3.62 4.09
C HIS A 34 5.62 2.10 3.89
N HIS A 35 4.70 1.53 3.09
CA HIS A 35 4.66 0.10 2.80
C HIS A 35 4.75 -0.17 1.30
N PHE A 36 5.54 -1.18 0.93
CA PHE A 36 5.61 -1.73 -0.41
C PHE A 36 4.54 -2.81 -0.58
N ARG A 37 3.88 -2.81 -1.74
CA ARG A 37 2.88 -3.83 -2.09
C ARG A 37 3.53 -4.92 -2.93
N CYS A 38 3.65 -6.11 -2.34
CA CYS A 38 4.05 -7.33 -3.01
C CYS A 38 3.11 -7.68 -4.17
N ARG A 39 3.59 -8.49 -5.11
CA ARG A 39 2.74 -9.05 -6.18
C ARG A 39 1.63 -9.95 -5.63
N THR A 40 1.86 -10.58 -4.48
CA THR A 40 0.88 -11.35 -3.71
C THR A 40 -0.22 -10.49 -3.05
N ASN A 41 -0.19 -9.16 -3.21
CA ASN A 41 -1.00 -8.17 -2.48
C ASN A 41 -0.72 -8.09 -0.97
N LYS A 42 0.36 -8.73 -0.49
CA LYS A 42 0.90 -8.49 0.85
C LYS A 42 1.49 -7.07 0.92
N CYS A 43 1.33 -6.40 2.05
CA CYS A 43 2.00 -5.14 2.33
C CYS A 43 3.16 -5.41 3.29
N ILE A 44 4.36 -4.99 2.92
CA ILE A 44 5.55 -5.04 3.77
C ILE A 44 6.08 -3.62 3.98
N PRO A 45 6.85 -3.32 5.03
CA PRO A 45 7.56 -2.05 5.17
C PRO A 45 8.43 -1.76 3.95
N ILE A 46 8.52 -0.50 3.51
CA ILE A 46 9.46 -0.13 2.42
C ILE A 46 10.91 -0.47 2.76
N ALA A 47 11.25 -0.49 4.05
CA ALA A 47 12.58 -0.88 4.53
C ALA A 47 12.92 -2.37 4.31
N TRP A 48 11.92 -3.21 4.04
CA TRP A 48 12.06 -4.65 3.73
C TRP A 48 12.07 -4.92 2.22
N GLN A 49 12.17 -3.86 1.43
CA GLN A 49 12.36 -4.02 0.00
C GLN A 49 13.86 -4.00 -0.29
N CYS A 50 14.34 -5.00 -1.01
CA CYS A 50 15.74 -5.14 -1.37
C CYS A 50 16.64 -5.26 -0.13
N ASP A 51 16.16 -5.99 0.87
CA ASP A 51 16.88 -6.19 2.13
C ASP A 51 17.61 -7.54 2.21
N ASP A 52 17.63 -8.29 1.10
CA ASP A 52 18.19 -9.63 0.92
C ASP A 52 17.32 -10.76 1.50
N GLU A 53 16.13 -10.46 2.02
CA GLU A 53 15.17 -11.42 2.56
C GLU A 53 13.88 -11.48 1.72
N ASN A 54 13.25 -12.67 1.66
CA ASN A 54 11.98 -12.84 0.94
C ASN A 54 10.79 -12.62 1.88
N ASP A 55 10.47 -11.36 2.14
CA ASP A 55 9.33 -10.97 2.97
C ASP A 55 8.01 -11.07 2.22
N CYS A 56 7.99 -10.88 0.90
CA CYS A 56 6.78 -11.03 0.11
C CYS A 56 6.30 -12.49 -0.02
N GLY A 57 7.17 -13.47 0.25
CA GLY A 57 6.94 -14.91 0.07
C GLY A 57 7.13 -15.40 -1.36
N ASP A 58 6.99 -14.51 -2.35
CA ASP A 58 7.24 -14.76 -3.77
C ASP A 58 8.52 -14.08 -4.31
N GLY A 59 9.28 -13.43 -3.42
CA GLY A 59 10.51 -12.67 -3.72
C GLY A 59 10.27 -11.38 -4.48
N SER A 60 9.02 -10.90 -4.60
CA SER A 60 8.70 -9.71 -5.40
C SER A 60 9.24 -8.39 -4.85
N ASP A 61 9.57 -8.36 -3.58
CA ASP A 61 10.36 -7.35 -2.87
C ASP A 61 11.82 -7.30 -3.30
N GLU A 62 12.43 -8.45 -3.58
CA GLU A 62 13.85 -8.58 -3.94
C GLU A 62 14.11 -8.51 -5.46
N LEU A 63 13.07 -8.21 -6.25
CA LEU A 63 13.19 -8.07 -7.71
C LEU A 63 13.44 -6.62 -8.12
N ASN A 64 14.36 -6.43 -9.07
CA ASN A 64 14.62 -5.14 -9.73
C ASN A 64 15.09 -4.02 -8.77
N CYS A 65 15.99 -4.37 -7.86
CA CYS A 65 16.61 -3.46 -6.89
C CYS A 65 17.62 -2.47 -7.49
N GLU A 66 17.85 -2.50 -8.81
CA GLU A 66 18.91 -1.73 -9.49
C GLU A 66 18.70 -0.21 -9.53
N ALA A 67 17.54 0.32 -9.12
CA ALA A 67 17.22 1.74 -9.31
C ALA A 67 16.22 2.32 -8.30
N ARG A 68 16.26 1.89 -7.04
CA ARG A 68 15.59 2.66 -5.99
C ARG A 68 16.45 3.89 -5.70
N THR A 69 16.03 5.04 -6.19
CA THR A 69 16.47 6.32 -5.61
C THR A 69 15.97 6.30 -4.18
N CYS A 70 16.88 6.11 -3.21
CA CYS A 70 16.51 6.10 -1.80
C CYS A 70 15.73 7.37 -1.46
N SER A 71 14.78 7.27 -0.53
CA SER A 71 14.05 8.43 -0.03
C SER A 71 15.02 9.45 0.57
N ASP A 72 14.62 10.72 0.66
CA ASP A 72 15.42 11.78 1.31
C ASP A 72 15.80 11.45 2.78
N THR A 73 15.13 10.46 3.38
CA THR A 73 15.36 9.98 4.76
C THR A 73 16.23 8.71 4.84
N GLU A 74 16.71 8.22 3.70
CA GLU A 74 17.47 6.99 3.55
C GLU A 74 18.87 7.28 3.00
N PHE A 75 19.83 6.44 3.38
CA PHE A 75 21.23 6.50 2.96
C PHE A 75 21.52 5.33 2.02
N VAL A 76 22.16 5.62 0.88
CA VAL A 76 22.60 4.61 -0.08
C VAL A 76 23.95 4.04 0.40
N CYS A 77 23.99 2.76 0.75
CA CYS A 77 25.23 2.04 1.00
C CYS A 77 26.01 1.80 -0.31
N ASN A 78 27.33 1.56 -0.21
CA ASN A 78 28.18 1.34 -1.38
C ASN A 78 27.79 0.12 -2.24
N ASN A 79 26.98 -0.80 -1.70
CA ASN A 79 26.41 -1.95 -2.40
C ASN A 79 25.07 -1.64 -3.09
N GLY A 80 24.59 -0.39 -3.05
CA GLY A 80 23.29 0.01 -3.61
C GLY A 80 22.09 -0.19 -2.68
N LYS A 81 22.29 -0.68 -1.44
CA LYS A 81 21.23 -0.87 -0.44
C LYS A 81 20.79 0.47 0.14
N CYS A 82 19.48 0.70 0.26
CA CYS A 82 18.92 1.85 0.96
C CYS A 82 18.67 1.47 2.42
N ILE A 83 19.33 2.16 3.35
CA ILE A 83 19.06 1.99 4.79
C ILE A 83 18.48 3.30 5.36
N PRO A 84 17.59 3.28 6.35
CA PRO A 84 17.16 4.52 6.97
C PRO A 84 18.35 5.22 7.64
N ASN A 85 18.41 6.54 7.59
CA ASN A 85 19.59 7.31 8.05
C ASN A 85 20.01 6.97 9.49
N ARG A 86 19.05 6.60 10.36
CA ARG A 86 19.31 6.18 11.74
C ARG A 86 20.13 4.88 11.90
N TRP A 87 20.18 4.04 10.88
CA TRP A 87 20.96 2.80 10.86
C TRP A 87 22.36 3.02 10.24
N GLN A 88 22.65 4.23 9.77
CA GLN A 88 23.98 4.55 9.28
C GLN A 88 24.96 4.52 10.46
N CYS A 89 25.90 3.57 10.44
CA CYS A 89 26.93 3.43 11.46
C CYS A 89 26.39 3.13 12.88
N ASP A 90 25.30 2.35 12.98
CA ASP A 90 24.69 1.97 14.26
C ASP A 90 25.45 0.86 15.03
N ASN A 91 26.57 0.37 14.49
CA ASN A 91 27.43 -0.69 15.04
C ASN A 91 26.81 -2.09 15.08
N GLU A 92 25.66 -2.30 14.43
CA GLU A 92 25.13 -3.63 14.17
C GLU A 92 25.83 -4.17 12.92
N LYS A 93 26.41 -5.38 13.02
CA LYS A 93 27.22 -6.02 11.97
C LYS A 93 26.45 -7.12 11.27
#